data_AF-A0A9E0Z4T5-F1
#
_entry.id   AF-A0A9E0Z4T5-F1
#
_cell.length_a   1.000
_cell.length_b   1.000
_cell.length_c   1.000
_cell.angle_alpha   90.00
_cell.angle_beta   90.00
_cell.angle_gamma   90.00
#
_symmetry.space_group_name_H-M   'P 1'
#
loop_
_entity.id
_entity.type
_entity.pdbx_description
1 polymer ?
#
loop_
_entity_poly.entity_id
_entity_poly.type
_entity_poly.pdbx_seq_one_letter_code
_entity_poly.pdbx_strand_id
1 'polypeptide(L)'
;MRKRNGRQIPPQLSITAIPQAGKGFILKSEKGAVGGVATLDESGKIPHAEIPNITDSDEQTISFEMAAQRANIQPGDTLATAFGKLSKFCADLQQNAFEPPVQNLTTTIAGKALDAKMGKQLNDMMGIKADLTLMVKAEKLDDALKISLSNLLDPLNLTKWPVYATNGITVNMPEGCSIGIREFFYFNDNWYVVKITELGPKMGRCWYNRYDKQGKKWFGWVEA
;
A
#
# COMPACT_ATOMS: atom_id res chain seq x y z
N MET A 1 -27.63 -91.59 -92.84
CA MET A 1 -26.88 -90.38 -93.22
C MET A 1 -26.32 -89.71 -91.96
N ARG A 2 -25.04 -89.32 -92.02
CA ARG A 2 -24.26 -88.39 -91.16
C ARG A 2 -24.01 -88.74 -89.68
N LYS A 3 -22.84 -89.34 -89.44
CA LYS A 3 -22.05 -89.21 -88.21
C LYS A 3 -21.83 -87.71 -87.90
N ARG A 4 -22.09 -87.28 -86.65
CA ARG A 4 -21.53 -86.03 -86.10
C ARG A 4 -20.53 -86.41 -85.01
N ASN A 5 -19.26 -86.22 -85.33
CA ASN A 5 -18.18 -86.25 -84.35
C ASN A 5 -18.18 -84.97 -83.52
N GLY A 6 -17.90 -85.11 -82.22
CA GLY A 6 -17.05 -84.17 -81.48
C GLY A 6 -17.74 -83.07 -80.68
N ARG A 7 -17.66 -83.19 -79.34
CA ARG A 7 -16.88 -82.26 -78.52
C ARG A 7 -16.59 -82.91 -77.16
N GLN A 8 -15.36 -83.33 -76.93
CA GLN A 8 -14.88 -83.63 -75.57
C GLN A 8 -14.92 -82.33 -74.77
N ILE A 9 -15.60 -82.36 -73.64
CA ILE A 9 -15.61 -81.29 -72.65
C ILE A 9 -14.22 -81.33 -71.98
N PRO A 10 -13.41 -80.25 -71.99
CA PRO A 10 -12.13 -80.27 -71.28
C PRO A 10 -12.37 -80.46 -69.77
N PRO A 11 -11.47 -81.14 -69.06
CA PRO A 11 -11.58 -81.29 -67.61
C PRO A 11 -11.61 -79.90 -66.96
N GLN A 12 -12.54 -79.71 -66.03
CA GLN A 12 -12.61 -78.52 -65.18
C GLN A 12 -11.23 -78.33 -64.53
N LEU A 13 -10.60 -77.18 -64.79
CA LEU A 13 -9.40 -76.76 -64.07
C LEU A 13 -9.71 -76.85 -62.57
N SER A 14 -9.04 -77.76 -61.87
CA SER A 14 -8.98 -77.68 -60.41
C SER A 14 -8.38 -76.31 -60.09
N ILE A 15 -9.14 -75.44 -59.43
CA ILE A 15 -8.55 -74.26 -58.79
C ILE A 15 -7.66 -74.81 -57.68
N THR A 16 -6.40 -75.04 -58.02
CA THR A 16 -5.32 -75.11 -57.05
C THR A 16 -5.33 -73.75 -56.36
N ALA A 17 -5.65 -73.74 -55.06
CA ALA A 17 -5.63 -72.52 -54.25
C ALA A 17 -4.32 -71.76 -54.53
N ILE A 18 -4.43 -70.53 -55.01
CA ILE A 18 -3.27 -69.67 -55.25
C ILE A 18 -2.67 -69.41 -53.87
N PRO A 19 -1.44 -69.86 -53.56
CA PRO A 19 -0.79 -69.48 -52.32
C PRO A 19 -0.20 -68.09 -52.54
N GLN A 20 -1.05 -67.06 -52.65
CA GLN A 20 -0.58 -65.68 -52.72
C GLN A 20 -0.44 -65.14 -51.29
N ALA A 21 0.53 -65.68 -50.55
CA ALA A 21 1.12 -64.94 -49.44
C ALA A 21 1.94 -63.79 -50.04
N GLY A 22 1.24 -62.82 -50.64
CA GLY A 22 1.82 -61.53 -50.99
C GLY A 22 2.25 -60.88 -49.68
N LYS A 23 3.53 -60.53 -49.58
CA LYS A 23 4.10 -59.78 -48.45
C LYS A 23 3.30 -58.50 -48.24
N GLY A 24 2.29 -58.54 -47.36
CA GLY A 24 1.36 -57.43 -47.14
C GLY A 24 -0.08 -57.80 -46.75
N PHE A 25 -0.50 -59.06 -46.86
CA PHE A 25 -1.84 -59.48 -46.41
C PHE A 25 -1.78 -60.26 -45.10
N ILE A 26 -2.72 -59.94 -44.21
CA ILE A 26 -2.92 -60.61 -42.90
C ILE A 26 -4.04 -61.62 -43.06
N LEU A 27 -3.83 -62.87 -42.62
CA LEU A 27 -4.85 -63.90 -42.67
C LEU A 27 -5.99 -63.57 -41.69
N LYS A 28 -7.23 -63.88 -42.06
CA LYS A 28 -8.40 -63.63 -41.17
C LYS A 28 -8.27 -64.35 -39.83
N SER A 29 -7.61 -65.51 -39.80
CA SER A 29 -7.32 -66.28 -38.59
C SER A 29 -6.29 -65.62 -37.66
N GLU A 30 -5.51 -64.65 -38.15
CA GLU A 30 -4.48 -63.94 -37.37
C GLU A 30 -5.04 -62.66 -36.73
N LYS A 31 -6.24 -62.22 -37.10
CA LYS A 31 -6.88 -61.02 -36.53
C LYS A 31 -7.60 -61.36 -35.24
N GLY A 32 -7.31 -60.63 -34.15
CA GLY A 32 -7.91 -60.83 -32.83
C GLY A 32 -7.49 -62.16 -32.15
N ALA A 33 -6.53 -62.87 -32.74
CA ALA A 33 -5.96 -64.09 -32.17
C ALA A 33 -4.84 -63.76 -31.18
N VAL A 34 -4.61 -64.63 -30.20
CA VAL A 34 -3.48 -64.51 -29.26
C VAL A 34 -2.16 -64.55 -30.04
N GLY A 35 -1.33 -63.50 -29.86
CA GLY A 35 -0.07 -63.33 -30.61
C GLY A 35 -0.24 -62.90 -32.07
N GLY A 36 -1.48 -62.65 -32.52
CA GLY A 36 -1.82 -62.11 -33.82
C GLY A 36 -1.87 -60.58 -33.84
N VAL A 37 -2.56 -60.02 -34.83
CA VAL A 37 -2.75 -58.57 -34.96
C VAL A 37 -4.12 -58.15 -34.42
N ALA A 38 -4.22 -56.91 -33.92
CA ALA A 38 -5.49 -56.33 -33.49
C ALA A 38 -6.52 -56.27 -34.64
N THR A 39 -7.80 -56.41 -34.32
CA THR A 39 -8.90 -56.12 -35.24
C THR A 39 -9.10 -54.60 -35.37
N LEU A 40 -9.76 -54.17 -36.45
CA LEU A 40 -10.23 -52.80 -36.61
C LEU A 40 -11.76 -52.81 -36.59
N ASP A 41 -12.37 -51.82 -35.94
CA ASP A 41 -13.79 -51.54 -35.99
C ASP A 41 -14.22 -50.88 -37.32
N GLU A 42 -15.52 -50.59 -37.46
CA GLU A 42 -16.09 -49.94 -38.66
C GLU A 42 -15.51 -48.55 -38.94
N SER A 43 -14.89 -47.92 -37.94
CA SER A 43 -14.22 -46.62 -38.05
C SER A 43 -12.71 -46.76 -38.29
N GLY A 44 -12.20 -47.99 -38.47
CA GLY A 44 -10.78 -48.25 -38.71
C GLY A 44 -9.91 -48.08 -37.47
N LYS A 45 -10.45 -48.21 -36.25
CA LYS A 45 -9.72 -48.11 -34.98
C LYS A 45 -9.66 -49.47 -34.28
N ILE A 46 -8.68 -49.65 -33.40
CA ILE A 46 -8.61 -50.86 -32.55
C ILE A 46 -9.79 -50.80 -31.55
N PRO A 47 -10.66 -51.83 -31.48
CA PRO A 47 -11.77 -51.86 -30.54
C PRO A 47 -11.30 -51.76 -29.09
N HIS A 48 -12.07 -51.08 -28.23
CA HIS A 48 -11.71 -50.90 -26.82
C HIS A 48 -11.42 -52.21 -26.07
N ALA A 49 -12.11 -53.30 -26.43
CA ALA A 49 -11.90 -54.62 -25.83
C ALA A 49 -10.50 -55.22 -26.08
N GLU A 50 -9.79 -54.76 -27.12
CA GLU A 50 -8.42 -55.19 -27.45
C GLU A 50 -7.36 -54.19 -26.97
N ILE A 51 -7.78 -53.06 -26.40
CA ILE A 51 -6.88 -52.09 -25.77
C ILE A 51 -6.62 -52.60 -24.34
N PRO A 52 -5.36 -52.83 -23.94
CA PRO A 52 -5.06 -53.15 -22.55
C PRO A 52 -5.66 -52.10 -21.63
N ASN A 53 -6.34 -52.53 -20.57
CA ASN A 53 -6.82 -51.61 -19.54
C ASN A 53 -5.60 -51.06 -18.80
N ILE A 54 -5.14 -49.89 -19.22
CA ILE A 54 -4.16 -49.10 -18.47
C ILE A 54 -5.00 -48.50 -17.34
N THR A 55 -4.91 -49.08 -16.14
CA THR A 55 -5.65 -48.69 -14.94
C THR A 55 -5.92 -47.19 -14.88
N ASP A 56 -7.21 -46.83 -14.77
CA ASP A 56 -7.67 -45.46 -14.58
C ASP A 56 -6.81 -44.76 -13.51
N SER A 57 -6.36 -43.56 -13.84
CA SER A 57 -5.30 -42.82 -13.16
C SER A 57 -5.63 -42.41 -11.71
N ASP A 58 -6.81 -42.75 -11.20
CA ASP A 58 -7.34 -42.35 -9.90
C ASP A 58 -6.62 -43.02 -8.72
N GLU A 59 -5.97 -44.17 -8.93
CA GLU A 59 -5.21 -44.89 -7.90
C GLU A 59 -3.69 -44.85 -8.11
N GLN A 60 -3.22 -44.13 -9.13
CA GLN A 60 -1.80 -44.13 -9.49
C GLN A 60 -0.99 -43.28 -8.51
N THR A 61 -0.32 -43.92 -7.56
CA THR A 61 0.58 -43.23 -6.63
C THR A 61 1.97 -43.06 -7.25
N ILE A 62 2.55 -41.87 -7.14
CA ILE A 62 3.89 -41.55 -7.62
C ILE A 62 4.75 -41.16 -6.42
N SER A 63 5.87 -41.84 -6.22
CA SER A 63 6.86 -41.44 -5.21
C SER A 63 7.58 -40.16 -5.65
N PHE A 64 7.68 -39.19 -4.75
CA PHE A 64 8.42 -37.95 -4.96
C PHE A 64 9.16 -37.51 -3.69
N GLU A 65 10.21 -36.72 -3.86
CA GLU A 65 10.90 -36.05 -2.77
C GLU A 65 10.73 -34.54 -2.89
N MET A 66 10.66 -33.85 -1.76
CA MET A 66 10.56 -32.39 -1.74
C MET A 66 11.83 -31.77 -2.35
N ALA A 67 11.65 -30.81 -3.25
CA ALA A 67 12.78 -30.14 -3.90
C ALA A 67 13.63 -29.35 -2.89
N ALA A 68 14.94 -29.29 -3.11
CA ALA A 68 15.85 -28.54 -2.24
C ALA A 68 15.60 -27.02 -2.24
N GLN A 69 15.14 -26.47 -3.38
CA GLN A 69 14.90 -25.03 -3.56
C GLN A 69 13.57 -24.77 -4.26
N ARG A 70 12.95 -23.61 -3.98
CA ARG A 70 11.72 -23.18 -4.64
C ARG A 70 12.02 -22.83 -6.10
N ALA A 71 11.34 -23.52 -7.02
CA ALA A 71 11.48 -23.30 -8.45
C ALA A 71 10.12 -23.47 -9.14
N ASN A 72 9.94 -22.78 -10.26
CA ASN A 72 8.76 -22.96 -11.10
C ASN A 72 8.79 -24.32 -11.79
N ILE A 73 7.60 -24.90 -12.02
CA ILE A 73 7.43 -26.07 -12.88
C ILE A 73 7.73 -25.65 -14.33
N GLN A 74 8.49 -26.47 -15.05
CA GLN A 74 8.88 -26.24 -16.43
C GLN A 74 8.30 -27.32 -17.35
N PRO A 75 8.06 -27.01 -18.64
CA PRO A 75 7.74 -28.03 -19.63
C PRO A 75 8.83 -29.12 -19.66
N GLY A 76 8.42 -30.39 -19.58
CA GLY A 76 9.33 -31.53 -19.53
C GLY A 76 9.73 -31.98 -18.12
N ASP A 77 9.32 -31.28 -17.06
CA ASP A 77 9.41 -31.82 -15.70
C ASP A 77 8.60 -33.12 -15.60
N THR A 78 9.20 -34.14 -15.01
CA THR A 78 8.45 -35.34 -14.63
C THR A 78 7.44 -35.00 -13.54
N LEU A 79 6.37 -35.78 -13.43
CA LEU A 79 5.36 -35.62 -12.37
C LEU A 79 6.00 -35.63 -10.96
N ALA A 80 7.00 -36.50 -10.74
CA ALA A 80 7.75 -36.54 -9.48
C ALA A 80 8.49 -35.21 -9.21
N THR A 81 9.16 -34.64 -10.21
CA THR A 81 9.83 -33.34 -10.07
C THR A 81 8.84 -32.21 -9.82
N ALA A 82 7.72 -32.19 -10.54
CA ALA A 82 6.68 -31.19 -10.37
C ALA A 82 6.07 -31.23 -8.96
N PHE A 83 5.75 -32.42 -8.45
CA PHE A 83 5.25 -32.58 -7.08
C PHE A 83 6.31 -32.27 -6.02
N GLY A 84 7.58 -32.57 -6.27
CA GLY A 84 8.68 -32.12 -5.39
C GLY A 84 8.76 -30.59 -5.28
N LYS A 85 8.60 -29.88 -6.39
CA LYS A 85 8.55 -28.40 -6.44
C LYS A 85 7.30 -27.86 -5.75
N LEU A 86 6.13 -28.45 -5.97
CA LEU A 86 4.88 -28.07 -5.31
C LEU A 86 4.97 -28.28 -3.80
N SER A 87 5.52 -29.42 -3.36
CA SER A 87 5.79 -29.69 -1.95
C SER A 87 6.68 -28.61 -1.34
N LYS A 88 7.75 -28.21 -2.03
CA LYS A 88 8.62 -27.13 -1.57
C LYS A 88 7.91 -25.78 -1.53
N PHE A 89 7.09 -25.48 -2.53
CA PHE A 89 6.29 -24.26 -2.59
C PHE A 89 5.38 -24.15 -1.36
N CYS A 90 4.66 -25.22 -1.03
CA CYS A 90 3.76 -25.27 0.12
C CYS A 90 4.53 -25.20 1.45
N ALA A 91 5.65 -25.91 1.58
CA ALA A 91 6.48 -25.89 2.78
C ALA A 91 7.06 -24.50 3.09
N ASP A 92 7.36 -23.72 2.05
CA ASP A 92 7.92 -22.38 2.19
C ASP A 92 6.86 -21.29 2.43
N LEU A 93 5.56 -21.61 2.35
CA LEU A 93 4.52 -20.64 2.74
C LEU A 93 4.53 -20.46 4.25
N GLN A 94 4.75 -19.23 4.71
CA GLN A 94 4.73 -18.89 6.13
C GLN A 94 3.29 -18.78 6.65
N GLN A 95 3.10 -18.86 7.97
CA GLN A 95 1.76 -18.81 8.61
C GLN A 95 0.92 -17.61 8.18
N ASN A 96 1.55 -16.45 7.99
CA ASN A 96 0.87 -15.23 7.53
C ASN A 96 0.18 -15.37 6.17
N ALA A 97 0.57 -16.34 5.34
CA ALA A 97 -0.07 -16.60 4.04
C ALA A 97 -1.47 -17.23 4.18
N PHE A 98 -1.79 -17.81 5.34
CA PHE A 98 -3.02 -18.57 5.57
C PHE A 98 -3.98 -17.90 6.56
N GLU A 99 -3.63 -16.73 7.06
CA GLU A 99 -4.42 -16.02 8.06
C GLU A 99 -4.80 -14.61 7.58
N PRO A 100 -5.99 -14.09 7.97
CA PRO A 100 -6.36 -12.72 7.66
C PRO A 100 -5.36 -11.70 8.22
N PRO A 101 -5.03 -10.63 7.48
CA PRO A 101 -4.21 -9.54 8.00
C PRO A 101 -4.82 -8.91 9.25
N VAL A 102 -3.97 -8.52 10.20
CA VAL A 102 -4.40 -7.80 11.40
C VAL A 102 -4.60 -6.32 11.10
N GLN A 103 -5.72 -5.78 11.59
CA GLN A 103 -6.12 -4.37 11.43
C GLN A 103 -5.93 -3.59 12.74
N ASN A 104 -4.86 -3.87 13.49
CA ASN A 104 -4.50 -3.14 14.70
C ASN A 104 -2.98 -3.00 14.81
N LEU A 105 -2.52 -1.94 15.48
CA LEU A 105 -1.10 -1.63 15.68
C LEU A 105 -0.56 -2.16 17.02
N THR A 106 -1.26 -3.10 17.65
CA THR A 106 -0.97 -3.54 19.03
C THR A 106 -0.70 -5.04 19.14
N THR A 107 -0.91 -5.82 18.08
CA THR A 107 -0.67 -7.27 18.09
C THR A 107 0.83 -7.55 18.20
N THR A 108 1.23 -8.35 19.19
CA THR A 108 2.62 -8.76 19.44
C THR A 108 2.89 -10.22 19.07
N ILE A 109 1.88 -10.94 18.58
CA ILE A 109 2.00 -12.34 18.17
C ILE A 109 2.84 -12.42 16.89
N ALA A 110 3.92 -13.19 16.92
CA ALA A 110 4.76 -13.45 15.77
C ALA A 110 4.01 -14.17 14.64
N GLY A 111 4.35 -13.88 13.38
CA GLY A 111 3.76 -14.55 12.22
C GLY A 111 2.45 -13.95 11.70
N LYS A 112 1.95 -12.85 12.28
CA LYS A 112 0.80 -12.11 11.73
C LYS A 112 1.25 -11.06 10.70
N ALA A 113 0.53 -10.95 9.57
CA ALA A 113 0.73 -9.86 8.61
C ALA A 113 -0.18 -8.66 8.94
N LEU A 114 0.31 -7.44 8.71
CA LEU A 114 -0.45 -6.21 8.91
C LEU A 114 -1.26 -5.87 7.65
N ASP A 115 -2.50 -5.40 7.83
CA ASP A 115 -3.31 -4.90 6.72
C ASP A 115 -2.72 -3.61 6.13
N ALA A 116 -2.68 -3.49 4.80
CA ALA A 116 -2.16 -2.31 4.10
C ALA A 116 -2.86 -1.00 4.52
N LYS A 117 -4.14 -1.04 4.93
CA LYS A 117 -4.88 0.12 5.45
C LYS A 117 -4.23 0.71 6.70
N MET A 118 -3.58 -0.11 7.51
CA MET A 118 -2.87 0.35 8.71
C MET A 118 -1.69 1.27 8.36
N GLY A 119 -1.13 1.15 7.15
CA GLY A 119 -0.09 2.06 6.65
C GLY A 119 -0.60 3.50 6.52
N LYS A 120 -1.83 3.70 6.02
CA LYS A 120 -2.47 5.03 6.00
C LYS A 120 -2.69 5.54 7.41
N GLN A 121 -3.21 4.72 8.31
CA GLN A 121 -3.44 5.12 9.69
C GLN A 121 -2.14 5.54 10.40
N LEU A 122 -1.04 4.81 10.20
CA LEU A 122 0.27 5.21 10.70
C LEU A 122 0.74 6.53 10.10
N ASN A 123 0.59 6.70 8.78
CA ASN A 123 0.95 7.95 8.11
C ASN A 123 0.14 9.14 8.63
N ASP A 124 -1.16 8.97 8.88
CA ASP A 124 -2.03 9.99 9.47
C ASP A 124 -1.57 10.30 10.92
N MET A 125 -1.27 9.29 11.74
CA MET A 125 -0.75 9.47 13.11
C MET A 125 0.60 10.19 13.15
N MET A 126 1.50 9.91 12.20
CA MET A 126 2.77 10.64 12.07
C MET A 126 2.56 12.06 11.54
N GLY A 127 1.60 12.26 10.64
CA GLY A 127 1.18 13.57 10.15
C GLY A 127 0.76 14.50 11.28
N ILE A 128 0.01 13.99 12.26
CA ILE A 128 -0.36 14.74 13.48
C ILE A 128 0.88 15.14 14.30
N LYS A 129 1.93 14.32 14.35
CA LYS A 129 3.19 14.65 15.05
C LYS A 129 4.00 15.73 14.30
N ALA A 130 4.00 15.71 12.97
CA ALA A 130 4.54 16.82 12.17
C ALA A 130 3.73 18.10 12.40
N ASP A 131 2.41 17.97 12.55
CA ASP A 131 1.54 19.10 12.87
C ASP A 131 1.74 19.62 14.29
N LEU A 132 2.15 18.79 15.26
CA LEU A 132 2.57 19.25 16.60
C LEU A 132 3.87 20.07 16.55
N THR A 133 4.80 19.73 15.66
CA THR A 133 5.97 20.58 15.34
C THR A 133 5.53 21.88 14.64
N LEU A 134 4.45 21.86 13.86
CA LEU A 134 3.81 23.04 13.29
C LEU A 134 2.96 23.82 14.33
N MET A 135 2.50 23.20 15.42
CA MET A 135 1.85 23.89 16.57
C MET A 135 2.83 24.75 17.38
N VAL A 136 4.14 24.60 17.16
CA VAL A 136 5.15 25.55 17.65
C VAL A 136 5.25 26.80 16.77
N LYS A 137 4.63 26.80 15.58
CA LYS A 137 4.44 28.04 14.80
C LYS A 137 3.27 28.80 15.41
N ALA A 138 3.55 30.04 15.82
CA ALA A 138 2.63 30.92 16.56
C ALA A 138 1.21 30.98 15.96
N GLU A 139 1.09 30.88 14.64
CA GLU A 139 -0.18 30.94 13.90
C GLU A 139 -1.20 29.85 14.29
N LYS A 140 -0.78 28.64 14.70
CA LYS A 140 -1.70 27.57 15.11
C LYS A 140 -1.97 27.51 16.63
N LEU A 141 -1.14 28.20 17.42
CA LEU A 141 -1.35 28.32 18.87
C LEU A 141 -2.52 29.26 19.17
N ASP A 142 -2.71 30.28 18.32
CA ASP A 142 -3.75 31.28 18.45
C ASP A 142 -5.16 30.66 18.44
N ASP A 143 -5.39 29.74 17.49
CA ASP A 143 -6.64 29.00 17.35
C ASP A 143 -6.83 27.96 18.46
N ALA A 144 -5.75 27.28 18.86
CA ALA A 144 -5.81 26.21 19.86
C ALA A 144 -6.12 26.71 21.27
N LEU A 145 -5.54 27.85 21.65
CA LEU A 145 -5.73 28.46 22.96
C LEU A 145 -6.86 29.50 22.99
N LYS A 146 -7.43 29.86 21.83
CA LYS A 146 -8.37 30.99 21.69
C LYS A 146 -7.82 32.30 22.26
N ILE A 147 -6.51 32.44 22.30
CA ILE A 147 -5.80 33.67 22.66
C ILE A 147 -4.97 34.04 21.44
N SER A 148 -5.07 35.27 20.97
CA SER A 148 -4.20 35.71 19.89
C SER A 148 -2.83 36.10 20.49
N LEU A 149 -1.75 35.37 20.14
CA LEU A 149 -0.37 35.77 20.48
C LEU A 149 0.00 37.07 19.78
N SER A 150 -0.55 37.32 18.60
CA SER A 150 -0.41 38.62 17.92
C SER A 150 -0.98 39.76 18.75
N ASN A 151 -2.07 39.53 19.51
CA ASN A 151 -2.58 40.49 20.49
C ASN A 151 -1.67 40.57 21.72
N LEU A 152 -1.11 39.47 22.22
CA LEU A 152 -0.23 39.49 23.39
C LEU A 152 1.12 40.21 23.13
N LEU A 153 1.59 40.14 21.88
CA LEU A 153 2.81 40.79 21.40
C LEU A 153 2.53 42.12 20.65
N ASP A 154 1.27 42.55 20.57
CA ASP A 154 0.89 43.83 19.96
C ASP A 154 1.50 44.99 20.79
N PRO A 155 2.25 45.91 20.19
CA PRO A 155 2.70 47.15 20.83
C PRO A 155 1.60 47.94 21.56
N LEU A 156 0.34 47.84 21.11
CA LEU A 156 -0.84 48.44 21.76
C LEU A 156 -1.22 47.75 23.07
N ASN A 157 -0.96 46.45 23.20
CA ASN A 157 -1.19 45.66 24.41
C ASN A 157 0.06 45.55 25.30
N LEU A 158 1.22 45.97 24.79
CA LEU A 158 2.40 46.29 25.58
C LEU A 158 2.15 47.62 26.32
N THR A 159 1.34 47.55 27.37
CA THR A 159 0.87 48.68 28.18
C THR A 159 1.97 49.38 28.96
N LYS A 160 3.21 48.87 28.97
CA LYS A 160 4.36 49.45 29.70
C LYS A 160 5.65 49.40 28.89
N TRP A 161 6.32 50.54 28.75
CA TRP A 161 7.61 50.64 28.05
C TRP A 161 8.57 51.60 28.74
N PRO A 162 9.89 51.32 28.75
CA PRO A 162 10.86 52.27 29.26
C PRO A 162 11.02 53.47 28.31
N VAL A 163 11.25 54.65 28.89
CA VAL A 163 11.50 55.91 28.17
C VAL A 163 12.74 56.60 28.74
N TYR A 164 13.50 57.27 27.87
CA TYR A 164 14.77 57.90 28.21
C TYR A 164 14.91 59.26 27.53
N ALA A 165 15.50 60.22 28.25
CA ALA A 165 15.95 61.47 27.63
C ALA A 165 17.16 61.18 26.72
N THR A 166 17.17 61.77 25.53
CA THR A 166 18.29 61.61 24.58
C THR A 166 19.12 62.89 24.61
N ASN A 167 20.41 62.77 24.95
CA ASN A 167 21.32 63.93 25.07
C ASN A 167 20.80 65.04 26.00
N GLY A 168 20.13 64.66 27.10
CA GLY A 168 19.53 65.61 28.05
C GLY A 168 18.24 66.28 27.59
N ILE A 169 17.75 65.95 26.38
CA ILE A 169 16.50 66.47 25.83
C ILE A 169 15.38 65.45 26.05
N THR A 170 14.30 65.91 26.67
CA THR A 170 13.10 65.12 26.96
C THR A 170 12.14 65.17 25.77
N VAL A 171 12.03 64.07 25.02
CA VAL A 171 11.05 63.94 23.93
C VAL A 171 9.92 63.03 24.39
N ASN A 172 8.68 63.51 24.36
CA ASN A 172 7.49 62.79 24.83
C ASN A 172 7.62 62.27 26.27
N MET A 173 8.28 63.06 27.12
CA MET A 173 8.41 62.85 28.56
C MET A 173 8.47 64.22 29.28
N PRO A 174 8.12 64.29 30.58
CA PRO A 174 8.15 65.52 31.36
C PRO A 174 9.55 66.13 31.44
N GLU A 175 9.60 67.46 31.55
CA GLU A 175 10.85 68.17 31.81
C GLU A 175 11.44 67.75 33.16
N GLY A 176 12.76 67.53 33.20
CA GLY A 176 13.45 67.10 34.42
C GLY A 176 13.25 65.63 34.81
N CYS A 177 12.56 64.82 33.99
CA CYS A 177 12.59 63.36 34.04
C CYS A 177 13.64 62.86 33.04
N SER A 178 14.57 61.99 33.44
CA SER A 178 15.62 61.45 32.56
C SER A 178 15.37 60.00 32.14
N ILE A 179 14.67 59.23 32.97
CA ILE A 179 14.29 57.85 32.69
C ILE A 179 12.98 57.53 33.41
N GLY A 180 12.11 56.74 32.79
CA GLY A 180 10.87 56.30 33.41
C GLY A 180 10.23 55.10 32.72
N ILE A 181 9.17 54.57 33.33
CA ILE A 181 8.28 53.58 32.72
C ILE A 181 7.00 54.29 32.29
N ARG A 182 6.75 54.31 30.98
CA ARG A 182 5.53 54.84 30.38
C ARG A 182 4.45 53.76 30.41
N GLU A 183 3.26 54.15 30.85
CA GLU A 183 2.05 53.34 30.81
C GLU A 183 0.98 54.07 29.98
N PHE A 184 0.35 53.37 29.04
CA PHE A 184 -0.75 53.92 28.22
C PHE A 184 -2.09 53.36 28.68
N PHE A 185 -3.06 54.25 28.90
CA PHE A 185 -4.41 53.91 29.33
C PHE A 185 -5.43 54.42 28.32
N TYR A 186 -6.31 53.51 27.90
CA TYR A 186 -7.54 53.88 27.21
C TYR A 186 -8.55 54.35 28.26
N PHE A 187 -8.92 55.64 28.21
CA PHE A 187 -9.91 56.16 29.15
C PHE A 187 -11.32 56.07 28.57
N ASN A 188 -11.50 56.47 27.30
CA ASN A 188 -12.72 56.30 26.52
C ASN A 188 -12.42 56.50 25.02
N ASP A 189 -13.47 56.51 24.19
CA ASP A 189 -13.38 56.64 22.73
C ASP A 189 -12.66 57.88 22.22
N ASN A 190 -12.62 58.96 23.02
CA ASN A 190 -12.04 60.25 22.63
C ASN A 190 -10.71 60.57 23.33
N TRP A 191 -10.40 59.92 24.46
CA TRP A 191 -9.27 60.32 25.31
C TRP A 191 -8.31 59.16 25.61
N TYR A 192 -7.02 59.43 25.44
CA TYR A 192 -5.94 58.60 25.98
C TYR A 192 -5.29 59.29 27.17
N VAL A 193 -4.87 58.51 28.16
CA VAL A 193 -4.05 58.97 29.28
C VAL A 193 -2.73 58.23 29.25
N VAL A 194 -1.64 58.97 29.45
CA VAL A 194 -0.30 58.43 29.57
C VAL A 194 0.19 58.74 30.97
N LYS A 195 0.68 57.72 31.67
CA LYS A 195 1.41 57.89 32.91
C LYS A 195 2.89 57.62 32.66
N ILE A 196 3.77 58.36 33.31
CA ILE A 196 5.18 57.99 33.43
C ILE A 196 5.51 57.88 34.91
N THR A 197 6.00 56.71 35.31
CA THR A 197 6.64 56.53 36.62
C THR A 197 8.12 56.78 36.44
N GLU A 198 8.62 57.86 37.02
CA GLU A 198 10.02 58.25 36.91
C GLU A 198 10.93 57.27 37.65
N LEU A 199 12.00 56.85 36.99
CA LEU A 199 13.08 56.05 37.57
C LEU A 199 14.31 56.91 37.89
N GLY A 200 14.38 58.12 37.33
CA GLY A 200 15.44 59.08 37.61
C GLY A 200 15.23 60.42 36.89
N PRO A 201 15.69 61.54 37.47
CA PRO A 201 16.48 61.64 38.70
C PRO A 201 15.67 61.46 40.00
N LYS A 202 14.35 61.67 40.01
CA LYS A 202 13.50 61.52 41.20
C LYS A 202 12.65 60.26 41.09
N MET A 203 13.21 59.15 41.55
CA MET A 203 12.55 57.84 41.44
C MET A 203 11.21 57.81 42.19
N GLY A 204 10.18 57.26 41.54
CA GLY A 204 8.84 57.09 42.08
C GLY A 204 7.86 58.23 41.76
N ARG A 205 8.35 59.40 41.31
CA ARG A 205 7.49 60.51 40.89
C ARG A 205 6.64 60.10 39.69
N CYS A 206 5.36 60.46 39.73
CA CYS A 206 4.42 60.10 38.66
C CYS A 206 3.98 61.33 37.88
N TRP A 207 3.91 61.16 36.58
CA TRP A 207 3.50 62.20 35.64
C TRP A 207 2.37 61.71 34.78
N TYR A 208 1.43 62.59 34.47
CA TYR A 208 0.29 62.29 33.62
C TYR A 208 0.21 63.28 32.46
N ASN A 209 -0.16 62.80 31.28
CA ASN A 209 -0.54 63.63 30.15
C ASN A 209 -1.73 62.96 29.46
N ARG A 210 -2.51 63.73 28.73
CA ARG A 210 -3.69 63.24 28.02
C ARG A 210 -3.71 63.75 26.59
N TYR A 211 -4.22 62.90 25.70
CA TYR A 211 -4.43 63.20 24.30
C TYR A 211 -5.92 63.20 24.00
N ASP A 212 -6.40 64.28 23.40
CA ASP A 212 -7.72 64.36 22.82
C ASP A 212 -7.63 63.96 21.34
N LYS A 213 -8.29 62.84 20.99
CA LYS A 213 -8.31 62.29 19.63
C LYS A 213 -9.10 63.16 18.66
N GLN A 214 -10.15 63.83 19.14
CA GLN A 214 -11.02 64.66 18.31
C GLN A 214 -10.29 65.97 17.97
N GLY A 215 -9.72 66.64 18.99
CA GLY A 215 -8.93 67.85 18.83
C GLY A 215 -7.49 67.61 18.35
N LYS A 216 -7.06 66.34 18.23
CA LYS A 216 -5.72 65.89 17.84
C LYS A 216 -4.58 66.59 18.59
N LYS A 217 -4.74 66.83 19.90
CA LYS A 217 -3.79 67.61 20.70
C LYS A 217 -3.45 66.97 22.05
N TRP A 218 -2.23 67.25 22.53
CA TRP A 218 -1.79 66.95 23.89
C TRP A 218 -2.03 68.14 24.81
N PHE A 219 -2.29 67.88 26.09
CA PHE A 219 -2.58 68.92 27.08
C PHE A 219 -1.38 69.32 27.93
N GLY A 220 -0.27 68.58 27.83
CA GLY A 220 0.94 68.82 28.61
C GLY A 220 1.02 67.90 29.83
N TRP A 221 2.23 67.79 30.38
CA TRP A 221 2.52 66.94 31.53
C TRP A 221 2.09 67.62 32.84
N VAL A 222 1.51 66.83 33.74
CA VAL A 222 1.15 67.22 35.10
C VAL A 222 1.80 66.25 36.08
N GLU A 223 2.50 66.77 37.08
CA GLU A 223 3.03 65.99 38.20
C GLU A 223 1.87 65.67 39.16
N ALA A 224 1.79 64.42 39.63
CA ALA A 224 0.82 63.98 40.62
C ALA A 224 1.42 63.85 42.02
#